data_AF-A0A942YX14-F1
#
_entry.id   AF-A0A942YX14-F1
#
_cell.length_a   1.000
_cell.length_b   1.000
_cell.length_c   1.000
_cell.angle_alpha   90.00
_cell.angle_beta   90.00
_cell.angle_gamma   90.00
#
_symmetry.space_group_name_H-M   'P 1'
#
loop_
_entity.id
_entity.type
_entity.pdbx_description
1 polymer ?
#
loop_
_entity_poly.entity_id
_entity_poly.type
_entity_poly.pdbx_seq_one_letter_code
_entity_poly.pdbx_strand_id
1 'polypeptide(L)'
;MKNEDMLHELQERLKGLPAEDRQKLIELYEDLMVVAKENRKGDTNLSVTFADDYPPPISIENDSYRNIGRIILASISLFFFNFIFVLGPLIAIFAVYLSFWIVSACFVVSPLFVFTQVFIGGFTTFELFLSIILCGIGLAIGAGLFQAGKRLFLIFSKYVNWNMKLIKGE
;
A
#
# COMPACT_ATOMS: atom_id res chain seq x y z
N MET A 1 45.68 -29.79 -7.95
CA MET A 1 45.33 -28.36 -7.71
C MET A 1 44.93 -28.21 -6.27
N LYS A 2 45.39 -27.14 -5.61
CA LYS A 2 45.10 -26.89 -4.20
C LYS A 2 43.73 -26.18 -4.12
N ASN A 3 42.95 -26.42 -3.07
CA ASN A 3 41.58 -25.89 -2.93
C ASN A 3 41.54 -24.35 -2.97
N GLU A 4 42.60 -23.73 -2.47
CA GLU A 4 42.80 -22.27 -2.45
C GLU A 4 42.88 -21.69 -3.88
N ASP A 5 43.46 -22.44 -4.82
CA ASP A 5 43.62 -22.01 -6.22
C ASP A 5 42.27 -22.00 -6.95
N MET A 6 41.41 -22.98 -6.68
CA MET A 6 40.08 -23.10 -7.30
C MET A 6 39.11 -22.05 -6.79
N LEU A 7 39.16 -21.73 -5.49
CA LEU A 7 38.37 -20.63 -4.92
C LEU A 7 38.76 -19.29 -5.50
N HIS A 8 40.07 -19.05 -5.68
CA HIS A 8 40.56 -17.79 -6.27
C HIS A 8 40.08 -17.64 -7.73
N GLU A 9 40.16 -18.70 -8.53
CA GLU A 9 39.67 -18.69 -9.92
C GLU A 9 38.13 -18.50 -9.97
N LEU A 10 37.39 -19.14 -9.05
CA LEU A 10 35.94 -18.99 -8.96
C LEU A 10 35.56 -17.55 -8.60
N GLN A 11 36.22 -16.95 -7.60
CA GLN A 11 36.01 -15.56 -7.20
C GLN A 11 36.32 -14.59 -8.35
N GLU A 12 37.36 -14.88 -9.13
CA GLU A 12 37.74 -14.07 -10.29
C GLU A 12 36.69 -14.14 -11.40
N ARG A 13 36.16 -15.33 -11.69
CA ARG A 13 35.08 -15.53 -12.68
C ARG A 13 33.74 -14.95 -12.23
N LEU A 14 33.51 -14.84 -10.92
CA LEU A 14 32.27 -14.30 -10.33
C LEU A 14 32.30 -12.77 -10.12
N LYS A 15 33.34 -12.05 -10.56
CA LYS A 15 33.44 -10.58 -10.43
C LYS A 15 32.29 -9.81 -11.11
N GLY A 16 31.63 -10.40 -12.10
CA GLY A 16 30.52 -9.80 -12.84
C GLY A 16 29.14 -9.89 -12.15
N LEU A 17 29.02 -10.60 -11.02
CA LEU A 17 27.75 -10.76 -10.31
C LEU A 17 27.56 -9.75 -9.17
N PRO A 18 26.31 -9.40 -8.82
CA PRO A 18 25.98 -8.65 -7.61
C PRO A 18 26.63 -9.27 -6.37
N ALA A 19 27.05 -8.42 -5.43
CA ALA A 19 27.84 -8.85 -4.27
C ALA A 19 27.14 -9.93 -3.42
N GLU A 20 25.81 -9.87 -3.34
CA GLU A 20 25.00 -10.83 -2.58
C GLU A 20 24.99 -12.22 -3.22
N ASP A 21 24.80 -12.32 -4.53
CA ASP A 21 24.77 -13.59 -5.26
C ASP A 21 26.15 -14.25 -5.29
N ARG A 22 27.21 -13.43 -5.39
CA ARG A 22 28.59 -13.91 -5.32
C ARG A 22 28.90 -14.57 -3.97
N GLN A 23 28.42 -13.99 -2.86
CA GLN A 23 28.64 -14.56 -1.53
C GLN A 23 27.91 -15.89 -1.36
N LYS A 24 26.65 -15.99 -1.80
CA LYS A 24 25.87 -17.23 -1.76
C LYS A 24 26.52 -18.37 -2.54
N LEU A 25 27.09 -18.07 -3.71
CA LEU A 25 27.76 -19.08 -4.54
C LEU A 25 29.08 -19.57 -3.95
N ILE A 26 29.83 -18.69 -3.27
CA ILE A 26 31.07 -19.07 -2.57
C ILE A 26 30.73 -19.99 -1.39
N GLU A 27 29.73 -19.62 -0.58
CA GLU A 27 29.26 -20.41 0.56
C GLU A 27 28.79 -21.81 0.12
N LEU A 28 27.99 -21.88 -0.95
CA LEU A 28 27.52 -23.15 -1.50
C LEU A 28 28.67 -24.04 -1.98
N TYR A 29 29.69 -23.46 -2.62
CA TYR A 29 30.86 -24.20 -3.07
C TYR A 29 31.66 -24.78 -1.90
N GLU A 30 31.85 -24.00 -0.83
CA GLU A 30 32.51 -24.47 0.39
C GLU A 30 31.75 -25.64 1.03
N ASP A 31 30.42 -25.57 1.09
CA ASP A 31 29.58 -26.65 1.64
C ASP A 31 29.70 -27.94 0.82
N LEU A 32 29.64 -27.85 -0.51
CA LEU A 32 29.85 -29.00 -1.42
C LEU A 32 31.23 -29.63 -1.24
N MET A 33 32.27 -28.84 -0.97
CA MET A 33 33.61 -29.35 -0.71
C MET A 33 33.71 -30.09 0.62
N VAL A 34 33.01 -29.62 1.66
CA VAL A 34 32.92 -30.31 2.95
C VAL A 34 32.26 -31.68 2.75
N VAL A 35 31.13 -31.72 2.07
CA VAL A 35 30.41 -32.96 1.73
C VAL A 35 31.28 -33.89 0.87
N ALA A 36 32.00 -33.39 -0.11
CA ALA A 36 32.90 -34.18 -0.95
C ALA A 36 34.10 -34.76 -0.17
N LYS A 37 34.61 -34.02 0.81
CA LYS A 37 35.72 -34.46 1.66
C LYS A 37 35.27 -35.52 2.66
N GLU A 38 34.05 -35.40 3.17
CA GLU A 38 33.42 -36.37 4.05
C GLU A 38 33.16 -37.70 3.32
N ASN A 39 32.65 -37.63 2.08
CA ASN A 39 32.41 -38.80 1.23
C ASN A 39 33.70 -39.48 0.71
N ARG A 40 34.86 -38.80 0.71
CA ARG A 40 36.14 -39.38 0.22
C ARG A 40 36.78 -40.38 1.19
N LYS A 41 36.21 -40.65 2.37
CA LYS A 41 36.73 -41.65 3.33
C LYS A 41 36.20 -43.08 3.11
N GLY A 42 35.23 -43.29 2.23
CA GLY A 42 34.77 -44.61 1.81
C GLY A 42 34.88 -44.74 0.29
N ASP A 43 35.48 -45.84 -0.16
CA ASP A 43 35.30 -46.41 -1.50
C ASP A 43 36.09 -45.80 -2.67
N THR A 44 37.24 -46.43 -2.92
CA THR A 44 38.02 -46.44 -4.16
C THR A 44 37.28 -47.12 -5.32
N ASN A 45 36.17 -46.54 -5.79
CA ASN A 45 35.59 -46.79 -7.11
C ASN A 45 34.55 -45.70 -7.44
N LEU A 46 35.03 -44.49 -7.77
CA LEU A 46 34.17 -43.43 -8.28
C LEU A 46 34.09 -43.53 -9.82
N SER A 47 33.31 -44.48 -10.30
CA SER A 47 32.57 -44.25 -11.55
C SER A 47 31.57 -43.15 -11.22
N VAL A 48 31.87 -41.92 -11.65
CA VAL A 48 31.03 -40.79 -11.30
C VAL A 48 29.73 -40.89 -12.10
N THR A 49 28.72 -41.50 -11.48
CA THR A 49 27.34 -41.49 -11.94
C THR A 49 26.79 -40.08 -11.71
N PHE A 50 27.10 -39.17 -12.63
CA PHE A 50 26.53 -37.83 -12.68
C PHE A 50 25.13 -37.87 -13.31
N ALA A 51 24.15 -38.44 -12.61
CA ALA A 51 22.72 -38.41 -12.93
C ALA A 51 22.12 -39.40 -11.91
N ASP A 52 21.50 -39.00 -10.81
CA ASP A 52 20.07 -38.70 -10.83
C ASP A 52 19.59 -38.05 -9.51
N ASP A 53 20.50 -37.74 -8.58
CA ASP A 53 20.14 -37.41 -7.17
C ASP A 53 20.51 -35.99 -6.71
N TYR A 54 20.90 -35.12 -7.63
CA TYR A 54 21.00 -33.68 -7.31
C TYR A 54 19.61 -33.05 -7.45
N PRO A 55 19.16 -32.22 -6.49
CA PRO A 55 18.03 -31.33 -6.74
C PRO A 55 18.33 -30.56 -8.03
N PRO A 56 17.33 -30.37 -8.91
CA PRO A 56 17.56 -29.78 -10.23
C PRO A 56 18.40 -28.51 -10.07
N PRO A 57 19.37 -28.26 -10.96
CA PRO A 57 20.13 -27.01 -10.91
C PRO A 57 19.11 -25.90 -10.79
N ILE A 58 19.22 -25.08 -9.74
CA ILE A 58 18.32 -23.95 -9.50
C ILE A 58 18.23 -23.24 -10.84
N SER A 59 17.08 -23.40 -11.50
CA SER A 59 16.78 -22.68 -12.70
C SER A 59 16.66 -21.25 -12.24
N ILE A 60 17.78 -20.51 -12.31
CA ILE A 60 17.76 -19.06 -12.25
C ILE A 60 17.08 -18.69 -13.57
N GLU A 61 15.77 -18.76 -13.55
CA GLU A 61 14.91 -18.42 -14.65
C GLU A 61 15.26 -16.97 -14.96
N ASN A 62 15.96 -16.73 -16.06
CA ASN A 62 16.26 -15.41 -16.58
C ASN A 62 14.98 -14.71 -17.09
N ASP A 63 13.80 -15.07 -16.57
CA ASP A 63 12.53 -14.37 -16.71
C ASP A 63 12.47 -13.11 -15.86
N SER A 64 13.47 -12.89 -14.99
CA SER A 64 13.59 -11.74 -14.10
C SER A 64 13.31 -10.41 -14.81
N TYR A 65 13.84 -10.18 -16.02
CA TYR A 65 13.61 -8.91 -16.74
C TYR A 65 12.29 -8.83 -17.53
N ARG A 66 11.82 -9.96 -18.08
CA ARG A 66 10.56 -10.01 -18.87
C ARG A 66 9.32 -9.91 -17.96
N ASN A 67 9.45 -10.27 -16.69
CA ASN A 67 8.40 -10.15 -15.70
C ASN A 67 8.46 -8.85 -14.89
N ILE A 68 9.61 -8.16 -14.79
CA ILE A 68 9.70 -6.84 -14.14
C ILE A 68 8.70 -5.84 -14.74
N GLY A 69 8.60 -5.76 -16.07
CA GLY A 69 7.63 -4.86 -16.72
C GLY A 69 6.17 -5.18 -16.35
N ARG A 70 5.83 -6.47 -16.25
CA ARG A 70 4.50 -6.92 -15.82
C ARG A 70 4.26 -6.67 -14.33
N ILE A 71 5.27 -6.84 -13.49
CA ILE A 71 5.20 -6.59 -12.05
C ILE A 71 5.02 -5.09 -11.80
N ILE A 72 5.83 -4.24 -12.44
CA ILE A 72 5.70 -2.77 -12.35
C ILE A 72 4.32 -2.33 -12.86
N LEU A 73 3.86 -2.87 -13.99
CA LEU A 73 2.54 -2.55 -14.54
C LEU A 73 1.40 -3.07 -13.64
N ALA A 74 1.56 -4.24 -13.03
CA ALA A 74 0.60 -4.75 -12.05
C ALA A 74 0.58 -3.88 -10.80
N SER A 75 1.75 -3.49 -10.27
CA SER A 75 1.86 -2.61 -9.09
C SER A 75 1.29 -1.22 -9.35
N ILE A 76 1.60 -0.61 -10.50
CA ILE A 76 1.06 0.72 -10.86
C ILE A 76 -0.45 0.65 -11.08
N SER A 77 -0.93 -0.40 -11.74
CA SER A 77 -2.36 -0.64 -11.94
C SER A 77 -3.07 -0.85 -10.61
N LEU A 78 -2.51 -1.64 -9.70
CA LEU A 78 -3.06 -1.87 -8.37
C LEU A 78 -3.09 -0.58 -7.54
N PHE A 79 -2.04 0.24 -7.62
CA PHE A 79 -1.99 1.55 -6.97
C PHE A 79 -3.09 2.48 -7.49
N PHE A 80 -3.20 2.66 -8.81
CA PHE A 80 -4.25 3.51 -9.40
C PHE A 80 -5.65 2.94 -9.18
N PHE A 81 -5.82 1.63 -9.24
CA PHE A 81 -7.08 0.97 -8.93
C PHE A 81 -7.50 1.25 -7.48
N ASN A 82 -6.59 1.07 -6.52
CA ASN A 82 -6.88 1.40 -5.12
C ASN A 82 -7.18 2.90 -4.96
N PHE A 83 -6.40 3.78 -5.60
CA PHE A 83 -6.62 5.21 -5.55
C PHE A 83 -8.00 5.62 -6.10
N ILE A 84 -8.41 5.13 -7.27
CA ILE A 84 -9.71 5.48 -7.85
C ILE A 84 -10.86 4.83 -7.09
N PHE A 85 -10.78 3.52 -6.77
CA PHE A 85 -11.92 2.77 -6.23
C PHE A 85 -12.07 2.87 -4.72
N VAL A 86 -10.99 3.14 -3.99
CA VAL A 86 -11.02 3.32 -2.53
C VAL A 86 -10.96 4.79 -2.18
N LEU A 87 -9.90 5.49 -2.61
CA LEU A 87 -9.70 6.89 -2.23
C LEU A 87 -10.71 7.82 -2.91
N GLY A 88 -11.09 7.55 -4.16
CA GLY A 88 -12.09 8.32 -4.89
C GLY A 88 -13.42 8.45 -4.14
N PRO A 89 -14.11 7.35 -3.82
CA PRO A 89 -15.33 7.38 -3.01
C PRO A 89 -15.14 8.03 -1.64
N LEU A 90 -13.99 7.82 -1.00
CA LEU A 90 -13.69 8.45 0.30
C LEU A 90 -13.66 9.98 0.19
N ILE A 91 -12.96 10.51 -0.81
CA ILE A 91 -12.89 11.95 -1.08
C ILE A 91 -14.28 12.49 -1.42
N ALA A 92 -15.07 11.76 -2.21
CA ALA A 92 -16.44 12.16 -2.56
C ALA A 92 -17.32 12.28 -1.31
N ILE A 93 -17.26 11.30 -0.40
CA ILE A 93 -18.00 11.35 0.87
C ILE A 93 -17.56 12.55 1.71
N PHE A 94 -16.26 12.81 1.81
CA PHE A 94 -15.74 13.99 2.53
C PHE A 94 -16.18 15.31 1.90
N ALA A 95 -16.19 15.41 0.58
CA ALA A 95 -16.62 16.61 -0.14
C ALA A 95 -18.11 16.88 0.08
N VAL A 96 -18.95 15.84 0.04
CA VAL A 96 -20.39 15.95 0.36
C VAL A 96 -20.56 16.37 1.81
N TYR A 97 -19.85 15.75 2.75
CA TYR A 97 -19.88 16.10 4.17
C TYR A 97 -19.53 17.57 4.40
N LEU A 98 -18.48 18.07 3.76
CA LEU A 98 -18.04 19.46 3.87
C LEU A 98 -19.05 20.43 3.24
N SER A 99 -19.66 20.05 2.11
CA SER A 99 -20.71 20.84 1.46
C SER A 99 -21.91 21.05 2.38
N PHE A 100 -22.34 20.00 3.08
CA PHE A 100 -23.42 20.11 4.06
C PHE A 100 -23.07 21.00 5.25
N TRP A 101 -21.80 21.04 5.68
CA TRP A 101 -21.35 21.99 6.71
C TRP A 101 -21.45 23.44 6.24
N ILE A 102 -21.05 23.71 5.00
CA ILE A 102 -21.16 25.06 4.41
C ILE A 102 -22.63 25.48 4.30
N VAL A 103 -23.51 24.58 3.83
CA VAL A 103 -24.95 24.84 3.74
C VAL A 103 -25.55 25.13 5.12
N SER A 104 -25.20 24.31 6.13
CA SER A 104 -25.62 24.53 7.52
C SER A 104 -25.17 25.90 8.03
N ALA A 105 -23.91 26.28 7.81
CA ALA A 105 -23.39 27.57 8.22
C ALA A 105 -24.10 28.75 7.51
N CYS A 106 -24.31 28.67 6.20
CA CYS A 106 -25.06 29.68 5.44
C CYS A 106 -26.48 29.87 5.98
N PHE A 107 -27.16 28.78 6.34
CA PHE A 107 -28.50 28.83 6.89
C PHE A 107 -28.53 29.44 8.30
N VAL A 108 -27.55 29.12 9.15
CA VAL A 108 -27.42 29.73 10.48
C VAL A 108 -27.15 31.23 10.39
N VAL A 109 -26.39 31.68 9.38
CA VAL A 109 -26.10 33.10 9.15
C VAL A 109 -27.28 33.85 8.51
N SER A 110 -28.27 33.15 7.93
CA SER A 110 -29.41 33.75 7.22
C SER A 110 -30.15 34.87 7.99
N PRO A 111 -30.45 34.75 9.30
CA PRO A 111 -31.12 35.82 10.05
C PRO A 111 -30.28 37.12 10.15
N LEU A 112 -28.95 37.01 10.14
CA LEU A 112 -28.06 38.18 10.17
C LEU A 112 -28.18 39.00 8.88
N PHE A 113 -28.40 38.35 7.74
CA PHE A 113 -28.65 39.04 6.47
C PHE A 113 -29.98 39.79 6.47
N VAL A 114 -31.05 39.21 7.02
CA VAL A 114 -32.34 39.90 7.12
C VAL A 114 -32.23 41.15 8.00
N PHE A 115 -31.40 41.11 9.05
CA PHE A 115 -31.13 42.28 9.88
C PHE A 115 -30.56 43.47 9.09
N THR A 116 -29.72 43.23 8.07
CA THR A 116 -29.19 44.31 7.22
C THR A 116 -30.26 44.98 6.36
N GLN A 117 -31.30 44.23 5.95
CA GLN A 117 -32.40 44.78 5.17
C GLN A 117 -33.30 45.72 5.97
N VAL A 118 -33.37 45.55 7.29
CA VAL A 118 -34.08 46.48 8.19
C VAL A 118 -33.52 47.89 8.10
N PHE A 119 -32.19 48.04 7.99
CA PHE A 119 -31.53 49.35 7.88
C PHE A 119 -31.70 50.00 6.50
N ILE A 120 -31.90 49.21 5.46
CA ILE A 120 -32.03 49.66 4.06
C ILE A 120 -33.51 49.97 3.72
N GLY A 121 -34.46 49.58 4.58
CA GLY A 121 -35.89 49.81 4.39
C GLY A 121 -36.58 48.80 3.46
N GLY A 122 -35.91 47.68 3.11
CA GLY A 122 -36.45 46.60 2.27
C GLY A 122 -37.13 45.47 3.05
N PHE A 123 -37.30 45.62 4.35
CA PHE A 123 -37.72 44.54 5.24
C PHE A 123 -39.16 44.09 5.03
N THR A 124 -39.35 42.77 4.88
CA THR A 124 -40.65 42.13 4.96
C THR A 124 -40.71 41.16 6.15
N THR A 125 -41.84 41.13 6.87
CA THR A 125 -42.04 40.22 8.01
C THR A 125 -41.91 38.76 7.59
N PHE A 126 -42.28 38.43 6.35
CA PHE A 126 -42.14 37.10 5.78
C PHE A 126 -40.69 36.63 5.70
N GLU A 127 -39.76 37.49 5.29
CA GLU A 127 -38.32 37.18 5.25
C GLU A 127 -37.75 36.88 6.65
N LEU A 128 -38.25 37.57 7.67
CA LEU A 128 -37.86 37.30 9.06
C LEU A 128 -38.25 35.87 9.46
N PHE A 129 -39.52 35.48 9.26
CA PHE A 129 -39.97 34.12 9.57
C PHE A 129 -39.22 33.07 8.76
N LEU A 130 -39.00 33.31 7.47
CA LEU A 130 -38.27 32.38 6.61
C LEU A 130 -36.82 32.19 7.07
N SER A 131 -36.13 33.26 7.43
CA SER A 131 -34.74 33.19 7.92
C SER A 131 -34.61 32.44 9.25
N ILE A 132 -35.59 32.58 10.15
CA ILE A 132 -35.63 31.84 11.42
C ILE A 132 -35.83 30.34 11.16
N ILE A 133 -36.73 29.99 10.24
CA ILE A 133 -36.95 28.58 9.84
C ILE A 133 -35.66 28.02 9.22
N LEU A 134 -35.03 28.75 8.29
CA LEU A 134 -33.75 28.35 7.70
C LEU A 134 -32.67 28.15 8.75
N CYS A 135 -32.55 29.07 9.71
CA CYS A 135 -31.60 28.95 10.81
C CYS A 135 -31.85 27.69 11.64
N GLY A 136 -33.11 27.39 11.98
CA GLY A 136 -33.48 26.15 12.67
C GLY A 136 -33.10 24.89 11.88
N ILE A 137 -33.35 24.88 10.57
CA ILE A 137 -32.94 23.79 9.67
C ILE A 137 -31.41 23.68 9.62
N GLY A 138 -30.70 24.81 9.53
CA GLY A 138 -29.25 24.88 9.53
C GLY A 138 -28.65 24.26 10.79
N LEU A 139 -29.19 24.59 11.96
CA LEU A 139 -28.79 24.00 13.24
C LEU A 139 -29.08 22.49 13.30
N ALA A 140 -30.26 22.05 12.82
CA ALA A 140 -30.61 20.63 12.78
C ALA A 140 -29.65 19.82 11.87
N ILE A 141 -29.33 20.36 10.68
CA ILE A 141 -28.33 19.79 9.77
C ILE A 141 -26.96 19.73 10.47
N GLY A 142 -26.53 20.81 11.11
CA GLY A 142 -25.25 20.88 11.83
C GLY A 142 -25.13 19.84 12.95
N ALA A 143 -26.17 19.70 13.76
CA ALA A 143 -26.23 18.67 14.81
C ALA A 143 -26.19 17.25 14.23
N GLY A 144 -26.91 17.01 13.13
CA GLY A 144 -26.87 15.74 12.39
C GLY A 144 -25.47 15.43 11.83
N LEU A 145 -24.81 16.42 11.24
CA LEU A 145 -23.44 16.30 10.71
C LEU A 145 -22.40 16.02 11.80
N PHE A 146 -22.58 16.57 13.00
CA PHE A 146 -21.69 16.29 14.12
C PHE A 146 -21.72 14.80 14.49
N GLN A 147 -22.92 14.21 14.55
CA GLN A 147 -23.06 12.77 14.80
C GLN A 147 -22.59 11.92 13.61
N ALA A 148 -22.86 12.36 12.38
CA ALA A 148 -22.39 11.70 11.17
C ALA A 148 -20.85 11.67 11.11
N GLY A 149 -20.17 12.76 11.47
CA GLY A 149 -18.71 12.84 11.53
C GLY A 149 -18.10 11.81 12.48
N LYS A 150 -18.68 11.63 13.67
CA LYS A 150 -18.25 10.59 14.62
C LYS A 150 -18.38 9.18 14.02
N ARG A 151 -19.50 8.90 13.34
CA ARG A 151 -19.74 7.60 12.69
C ARG A 151 -18.78 7.37 11.53
N LEU A 152 -18.54 8.38 10.68
CA LEU A 152 -17.58 8.32 9.58
C LEU A 152 -16.17 8.04 10.09
N PHE A 153 -15.73 8.71 11.16
CA PHE A 153 -14.43 8.47 11.77
C PHE A 153 -14.28 7.03 12.30
N LEU A 154 -15.34 6.48 12.90
CA LEU A 154 -15.35 5.11 13.39
C LEU A 154 -15.26 4.09 12.24
N ILE A 155 -16.03 4.28 11.17
CA ILE A 155 -15.99 3.42 9.98
C ILE A 155 -14.60 3.51 9.33
N PHE A 156 -14.06 4.71 9.19
CA PHE A 156 -12.72 4.94 8.63
C PHE A 156 -11.64 4.26 9.48
N SER A 157 -11.68 4.41 10.80
CA SER A 157 -10.73 3.75 11.71
C SER A 157 -10.83 2.23 11.63
N LYS A 158 -12.05 1.69 11.53
CA LYS A 158 -12.28 0.25 11.35
C LYS A 158 -11.72 -0.24 10.02
N TYR A 159 -11.91 0.53 8.94
CA TYR A 159 -11.36 0.23 7.62
C TYR A 159 -9.83 0.22 7.63
N VAL A 160 -9.19 1.25 8.21
CA VAL A 160 -7.72 1.33 8.32
C VAL A 160 -7.17 0.16 9.13
N ASN A 161 -7.78 -0.15 10.28
CA ASN A 161 -7.38 -1.29 11.09
C ASN A 161 -7.54 -2.62 10.35
N TRP A 162 -8.61 -2.80 9.57
CA TRP A 162 -8.80 -4.00 8.77
C TRP A 162 -7.71 -4.15 7.69
N ASN A 163 -7.36 -3.07 7.01
CA ASN A 163 -6.25 -3.07 6.04
C ASN A 163 -4.91 -3.38 6.72
N MET A 164 -4.64 -2.81 7.89
CA MET A 164 -3.40 -3.11 8.63
C MET A 164 -3.33 -4.57 9.09
N LYS A 165 -4.45 -5.18 9.50
CA LYS A 165 -4.49 -6.60 9.88
C LYS A 165 -4.20 -7.52 8.70
N LEU A 166 -4.81 -7.23 7.54
CA LEU A 166 -4.53 -7.95 6.30
C LEU A 166 -3.05 -7.91 5.90
N ILE A 167 -2.41 -6.74 6.02
CA ILE A 167 -0.97 -6.60 5.71
C ILE A 167 -0.11 -7.40 6.70
N LYS A 168 -0.54 -7.52 7.95
CA LYS A 168 0.14 -8.31 8.99
C LYS A 168 -0.14 -9.82 8.90
N GLY A 169 -1.11 -10.24 8.08
CA GLY A 169 -1.49 -11.65 7.92
C GLY A 169 -2.35 -12.21 9.07
N GLU A 170 -3.02 -11.34 9.83
CA GLU A 170 -3.99 -11.69 10.89
C GLU A 170 -5.45 -11.62 10.41
#